data_AF-A0A9X8YRI6-F1
#
_entry.id   AF-A0A9X8YRI6-F1
#
_cell.length_a   1.000
_cell.length_b   1.000
_cell.length_c   1.000
_cell.angle_alpha   90.00
_cell.angle_beta   90.00
_cell.angle_gamma   90.00
#
_symmetry.space_group_name_H-M   'P 1'
#
loop_
_entity.id
_entity.type
_entity.pdbx_description
1 polymer ?
#
loop_
_entity_poly.entity_id
_entity_poly.type
_entity_poly.pdbx_seq_one_letter_code
_entity_poly.pdbx_strand_id
1 'polypeptide(L)'
;DCCSTPNAKTLAAARKQVVVVAENVAARIHGTPLTAHYDGYGSCPLTVEKGKVVLAEFGYDGKLLPTFPLLDATQPSLMAWWLKAWFLPRFYWAGMLRGVEWFAGSKRP
;
A
#
# COMPACT_ATOMS: atom_id res chain seq x y z
N ASP A 1 10.93 -5.49 2.56
CA ASP A 1 12.21 -4.96 3.07
C ASP A 1 13.43 -5.81 2.74
N CYS A 2 13.41 -7.11 3.02
CA CYS A 2 14.50 -8.04 2.63
C CYS A 2 14.57 -8.32 1.12
N CYS A 3 13.49 -8.08 0.38
CA CYS A 3 13.43 -8.25 -1.07
C CYS A 3 14.15 -7.11 -1.82
N SER A 4 14.57 -7.41 -3.04
CA SER A 4 15.25 -6.53 -3.99
C SER A 4 14.27 -5.85 -4.98
N THR A 5 13.00 -5.70 -4.60
CA THR A 5 12.02 -5.01 -5.44
C THR A 5 12.40 -3.53 -5.60
N PRO A 6 12.37 -2.95 -6.83
CA PRO A 6 12.82 -1.58 -7.10
C PRO A 6 11.73 -0.55 -6.75
N ASN A 7 11.24 -0.58 -5.52
CA ASN A 7 10.23 0.35 -4.99
C ASN A 7 10.59 0.83 -3.58
N ALA A 8 9.88 1.84 -3.09
CA ALA A 8 10.06 2.31 -1.71
C ALA A 8 9.69 1.23 -0.69
N LYS A 9 10.62 0.91 0.20
CA LYS A 9 10.46 -0.10 1.28
C LYS A 9 9.61 0.49 2.41
N THR A 10 8.30 0.35 2.28
CA THR A 10 7.31 0.92 3.19
C THR A 10 6.30 -0.15 3.62
N LEU A 11 5.63 0.08 4.74
CA LEU A 11 4.56 -0.81 5.21
C LEU A 11 3.40 -0.91 4.22
N ALA A 12 3.09 0.21 3.53
CA ALA A 12 2.07 0.26 2.50
C ALA A 12 2.43 -0.63 1.29
N ALA A 13 3.71 -0.74 0.96
CA ALA A 13 4.20 -1.69 -0.04
C ALA A 13 4.06 -3.14 0.44
N ALA A 14 4.51 -3.44 1.66
CA ALA A 14 4.38 -4.77 2.25
C ALA A 14 2.92 -5.25 2.25
N ARG A 15 1.98 -4.37 2.59
CA ARG A 15 0.53 -4.62 2.55
C ARG A 15 0.05 -5.15 1.19
N LYS A 16 0.42 -4.50 0.08
CA LYS A 16 0.05 -4.98 -1.26
C LYS A 16 0.83 -6.22 -1.69
N GLN A 17 2.12 -6.29 -1.33
CA GLN A 17 2.96 -7.44 -1.65
C GLN A 17 2.42 -8.74 -1.03
N VAL A 18 1.91 -8.69 0.20
CA VAL A 18 1.32 -9.85 0.89
C VAL A 18 0.16 -10.46 0.12
N VAL A 19 -0.73 -9.64 -0.46
CA VAL A 19 -1.87 -10.13 -1.26
C VAL A 19 -1.39 -10.86 -2.52
N VAL A 20 -0.45 -10.25 -3.25
CA VAL A 20 0.13 -10.85 -4.47
C VAL A 20 0.82 -12.19 -4.16
N VAL A 21 1.57 -12.26 -3.06
CA VAL A 21 2.23 -13.49 -2.62
C VAL A 21 1.19 -14.54 -2.23
N ALA A 22 0.17 -14.17 -1.44
CA ALA A 22 -0.87 -15.10 -1.01
C ALA A 22 -1.64 -15.70 -2.19
N GLU A 23 -2.06 -14.88 -3.16
CA GLU A 23 -2.75 -15.34 -4.37
C GLU A 23 -1.87 -16.28 -5.20
N ASN A 24 -0.60 -15.94 -5.42
CA ASN A 24 0.31 -16.78 -6.21
C ASN A 24 0.68 -18.08 -5.48
N VAL A 25 0.83 -18.06 -4.15
CA VAL A 25 1.06 -19.29 -3.36
C VAL A 25 -0.16 -20.21 -3.45
N ALA A 26 -1.38 -19.67 -3.30
CA ALA A 26 -2.60 -20.45 -3.48
C ALA A 26 -2.70 -21.03 -4.90
N ALA A 27 -2.46 -20.23 -5.93
CA ALA A 27 -2.45 -20.69 -7.31
C ALA A 27 -1.43 -21.81 -7.55
N ARG A 28 -0.23 -21.69 -6.97
CA ARG A 28 0.82 -22.72 -7.05
C ARG A 28 0.42 -24.03 -6.38
N ILE A 29 -0.29 -23.96 -5.24
CA ILE A 29 -0.82 -25.13 -4.53
C ILE A 29 -1.89 -25.83 -5.37
N HIS A 30 -2.76 -25.07 -6.04
CA HIS A 30 -3.84 -25.60 -6.87
C HIS A 30 -3.42 -25.94 -8.32
N GLY A 31 -2.16 -25.70 -8.69
CA GLY A 31 -1.66 -25.96 -10.05
C GLY A 31 -2.22 -25.02 -11.12
N THR A 32 -2.73 -23.84 -10.72
CA THR A 32 -3.26 -22.83 -11.65
C THR A 32 -2.18 -21.79 -12.02
N PRO A 33 -2.34 -21.06 -13.13
CA PRO A 33 -1.40 -20.00 -13.53
C PRO A 33 -1.23 -18.90 -12.46
N LEU A 34 -0.01 -18.37 -12.35
CA LEU A 34 0.33 -17.27 -11.45
C LEU A 34 -0.01 -15.94 -12.11
N THR A 35 -1.23 -15.44 -11.89
CA THR A 35 -1.72 -14.22 -12.55
C THR A 35 -1.55 -12.96 -11.70
N ALA A 36 -1.10 -13.08 -10.46
CA ALA A 36 -1.02 -11.94 -9.57
C ALA A 36 0.29 -11.19 -9.73
N HIS A 37 0.20 -9.89 -10.05
CA HIS A 37 1.37 -9.05 -10.29
C HIS A 37 1.42 -7.85 -9.33
N TYR A 38 2.60 -7.61 -8.79
CA TYR A 38 2.87 -6.44 -7.96
C TYR A 38 3.28 -5.25 -8.82
N ASP A 39 2.60 -4.12 -8.65
CA ASP A 39 2.73 -2.90 -9.44
C ASP A 39 3.77 -1.90 -8.90
N GLY A 40 4.51 -2.29 -7.86
CA GLY A 40 5.52 -1.43 -7.23
C GLY A 40 4.96 -0.42 -6.24
N TYR A 41 3.68 -0.52 -5.90
CA TYR A 41 3.03 0.45 -5.02
C TYR A 41 3.75 0.66 -3.68
N GLY A 42 4.10 1.91 -3.38
CA GLY A 42 4.54 2.36 -2.08
C GLY A 42 3.78 3.62 -1.67
N SER A 43 3.64 3.84 -0.36
CA SER A 43 3.08 5.07 0.18
C SER A 43 3.94 5.59 1.32
N CYS A 44 4.20 6.89 1.31
CA CYS A 44 4.95 7.60 2.32
C CYS A 44 4.14 8.81 2.83
N PRO A 45 3.57 8.73 4.04
CA PRO A 45 2.89 9.85 4.68
C PRO A 45 3.92 10.80 5.30
N LEU A 46 4.35 11.80 4.52
CA LEU A 46 5.34 12.81 4.89
C LEU A 46 4.69 13.86 5.81
N THR A 47 5.08 13.86 7.08
CA THR A 47 4.66 14.92 8.02
C THR A 47 5.46 16.18 7.71
N VAL A 48 4.78 17.24 7.27
CA VAL A 48 5.41 18.53 6.99
C VAL A 48 5.33 19.48 8.18
N GLU A 49 4.25 19.40 8.96
CA GLU A 49 4.08 20.11 10.22
C GLU A 49 3.11 19.35 11.14
N LYS A 50 3.06 19.74 12.41
CA LYS A 50 2.13 19.13 13.37
C LYS A 50 0.69 19.39 12.91
N GLY A 51 -0.02 18.33 12.54
CA GLY A 51 -1.39 18.43 12.01
C GLY A 51 -1.49 18.36 10.49
N LYS A 52 -0.40 18.39 9.72
CA LYS A 52 -0.49 18.23 8.26
C LYS A 52 0.46 17.17 7.71
N VAL A 53 -0.08 16.33 6.83
CA VAL A 53 0.66 15.27 6.14
C VAL A 53 0.44 15.41 4.64
N VAL A 54 1.50 15.23 3.88
CA VAL A 54 1.46 15.01 2.43
C VAL A 54 1.48 13.50 2.20
N LEU A 55 0.41 12.96 1.62
CA LEU A 55 0.29 11.53 1.35
C LEU A 55 0.86 11.23 -0.03
N ALA A 56 2.12 10.84 -0.09
CA ALA A 56 2.78 10.54 -1.35
C ALA A 56 2.63 9.05 -1.69
N GLU A 57 2.00 8.74 -2.82
CA GLU A 57 1.77 7.37 -3.29
C GLU A 57 2.37 7.17 -4.67
N PHE A 58 3.17 6.11 -4.81
CA PHE A 58 3.99 5.85 -5.99
C PHE A 58 3.85 4.40 -6.43
N GLY A 59 3.85 4.12 -7.73
CA GLY A 59 4.06 2.80 -8.30
C GLY A 59 5.45 2.66 -8.91
N TYR A 60 5.68 1.54 -9.62
CA TYR A 60 6.84 1.44 -10.51
C TYR A 60 6.84 2.58 -11.56
N ASP A 61 8.04 2.91 -12.05
CA ASP A 61 8.30 4.03 -12.96
C ASP A 61 7.97 5.42 -12.38
N GLY A 62 7.84 5.55 -11.05
CA GLY A 62 7.53 6.82 -10.40
C GLY A 62 6.11 7.32 -10.69
N LYS A 63 5.22 6.47 -11.20
CA LYS A 63 3.82 6.83 -11.48
C LYS A 63 3.10 7.13 -10.17
N LEU A 64 2.45 8.28 -10.09
CA LEU A 64 1.58 8.61 -8.96
C LEU A 64 0.34 7.72 -9.00
N LEU A 65 0.09 6.99 -7.91
CA LEU A 65 -1.07 6.11 -7.74
C LEU A 65 -1.90 6.60 -6.55
N PRO A 66 -2.64 7.72 -6.69
CA PRO A 66 -3.46 8.23 -5.60
C PRO A 66 -4.60 7.24 -5.31
N THR A 67 -4.56 6.61 -4.13
CA THR A 67 -5.59 5.70 -3.61
C THR A 67 -6.80 6.50 -3.12
N PHE A 68 -6.59 7.75 -2.70
CA PHE A 68 -7.66 8.63 -2.25
C PHE A 68 -7.83 9.81 -3.23
N PRO A 69 -8.79 9.75 -4.16
CA PRO A 69 -9.02 10.83 -5.13
C PRO A 69 -9.46 12.15 -4.47
N LEU A 70 -9.87 12.10 -3.20
CA LEU A 70 -10.26 13.26 -2.39
C LEU A 70 -9.07 13.94 -1.68
N LEU A 71 -7.88 13.33 -1.71
CA LEU A 71 -6.66 13.88 -1.12
C LEU A 71 -5.70 14.27 -2.23
N ASP A 72 -5.42 15.56 -2.34
CA ASP A 72 -4.31 16.02 -3.17
C ASP A 72 -2.99 15.55 -2.56
N ALA A 73 -2.31 14.63 -3.25
CA ALA A 73 -1.03 14.05 -2.83
C ALA A 73 0.12 15.06 -2.82
N THR A 74 -0.07 16.27 -3.36
CA THR A 74 0.92 17.35 -3.36
C THR A 74 0.70 18.39 -2.27
N GLN A 75 -0.49 18.42 -1.66
CA GLN A 75 -0.85 19.43 -0.67
C GLN A 75 -0.88 18.86 0.75
N PRO A 76 -0.45 19.66 1.75
CA PRO A 76 -0.48 19.22 3.14
C PRO A 76 -1.91 19.19 3.66
N SER A 77 -2.38 18.00 4.06
CA SER A 77 -3.76 17.77 4.49
C SER A 77 -3.87 17.38 5.95
N LEU A 78 -4.83 18.00 6.65
CA LEU A 78 -5.27 17.58 7.99
C LEU A 78 -5.95 16.21 7.96
N MET A 79 -6.67 15.90 6.88
CA MET A 79 -7.32 14.59 6.74
C MET A 79 -6.27 13.48 6.59
N ALA A 80 -5.19 13.73 5.85
CA ALA A 80 -4.06 12.80 5.78
C ALA A 80 -3.34 12.65 7.14
N TRP A 81 -3.29 13.71 7.96
CA TRP A 81 -2.78 13.64 9.32
C TRP A 81 -3.65 12.75 10.22
N TRP A 82 -4.98 12.93 10.20
CA TRP A 82 -5.90 12.07 10.93
C TRP A 82 -5.83 10.61 10.48
N LEU A 83 -5.75 10.39 9.16
CA LEU A 83 -5.53 9.07 8.57
C LEU A 83 -4.26 8.42 9.15
N LYS A 84 -3.13 9.15 9.11
CA LYS A 84 -1.84 8.67 9.63
C LYS A 84 -1.87 8.42 11.13
N ALA A 85 -2.37 9.36 11.92
CA ALA A 85 -2.23 9.37 13.37
C ALA A 85 -3.22 8.44 14.07
N TRP A 86 -4.45 8.29 13.54
CA TRP A 86 -5.52 7.56 14.21
C TRP A 86 -5.95 6.29 13.46
N PHE A 87 -6.14 6.38 12.14
CA PHE A 87 -6.67 5.27 11.36
C PHE A 87 -5.61 4.19 11.10
N LEU A 88 -4.44 4.56 10.56
CA LEU A 88 -3.40 3.59 10.18
C LEU A 88 -2.93 2.69 11.34
N PRO A 89 -2.70 3.18 12.58
CA PRO A 89 -2.30 2.31 13.68
C PRO A 89 -3.39 1.29 14.03
N ARG A 90 -4.66 1.72 14.04
CA ARG A 90 -5.79 0.84 14.36
C ARG A 90 -5.99 -0.21 13.26
N PHE A 91 -5.89 0.21 12.00
CA PHE A 91 -5.98 -0.68 10.84
C PHE A 91 -4.81 -1.68 10.81
N TYR A 92 -3.60 -1.27 11.17
CA TYR A 92 -2.45 -2.14 11.25
C TYR A 92 -2.69 -3.32 12.22
N TRP A 93 -3.10 -3.03 13.46
CA TRP A 93 -3.32 -4.07 14.47
C TRP A 93 -4.59 -4.89 14.24
N ALA A 94 -5.67 -4.25 13.79
CA ALA A 94 -6.97 -4.92 13.66
C ALA A 94 -7.18 -5.60 12.29
N GLY A 95 -6.53 -5.13 11.23
CA GLY A 95 -6.70 -5.63 9.86
C GLY A 95 -5.44 -6.32 9.36
N MET A 96 -4.38 -5.56 9.14
CA MET A 96 -3.20 -6.02 8.40
C MET A 96 -2.52 -7.22 9.08
N LEU A 97 -2.33 -7.20 10.40
CA LEU A 97 -1.75 -8.33 11.13
C LEU A 97 -2.69 -9.54 11.23
N ARG A 98 -3.99 -9.36 11.00
CA ARG A 98 -4.97 -10.45 10.96
C ARG A 98 -5.16 -11.02 9.56
N GLY A 99 -4.41 -10.52 8.57
CA GLY A 99 -4.52 -10.94 7.17
C GLY A 99 -5.78 -10.41 6.47
N VAL A 100 -6.44 -9.39 7.03
CA VAL A 100 -7.64 -8.80 6.43
C VAL A 100 -7.24 -7.56 5.63
N GLU A 101 -7.31 -7.68 4.30
CA GLU A 101 -6.98 -6.60 3.38
C GLU A 101 -8.14 -6.34 2.41
N TRP A 102 -8.85 -5.22 2.59
CA TRP A 102 -9.99 -4.85 1.74
C TRP A 102 -9.61 -3.93 0.58
N PHE A 103 -8.46 -3.26 0.65
CA PHE A 103 -8.11 -2.15 -0.24
C PHE A 103 -7.01 -2.52 -1.24
N ALA A 104 -6.46 -3.73 -1.17
CA ALA A 104 -5.50 -4.24 -2.12
C ALA A 104 -6.11 -5.40 -2.90
N GLY A 105 -6.35 -5.18 -4.19
CA GLY A 105 -6.55 -6.23 -5.17
C GLY A 105 -5.31 -6.38 -6.03
N SER A 106 -4.95 -7.60 -6.35
CA SER A 106 -3.99 -7.88 -7.41
C SER A 106 -4.56 -7.45 -8.76
N LYS A 107 -3.77 -6.73 -9.56
CA LYS A 107 -4.12 -6.51 -10.97
C LYS A 107 -3.88 -7.82 -11.71
N ARG A 108 -4.96 -8.43 -12.21
CA ARG A 108 -4.89 -9.51 -13.19
C ARG A 108 -4.50 -8.90 -14.54
N PRO A 109 -3.68 -9.59 -15.36
CA PRO A 109 -3.30 -9.13 -16.68
C PRO A 109 -4.51 -8.88 -17.59
#